data_AF-A0A251TJN3-F1
#
_entry.id   AF-A0A251TJN3-F1
#
_cell.length_a   1.000
_cell.length_b   1.000
_cell.length_c   1.000
_cell.angle_alpha   90.00
_cell.angle_beta   90.00
_cell.angle_gamma   90.00
#
_symmetry.space_group_name_H-M   'P 1'
#
loop_
_entity.id
_entity.type
_entity.pdbx_description
1 polymer ?
#
loop_
_entity_poly.entity_id
_entity_poly.type
_entity_poly.pdbx_seq_one_letter_code
_entity_poly.pdbx_strand_id
1 'polypeptide(L)'
;MVERPASAHPTRGTEKLIEYKTYLQALPYSDRSEGDPGGRYKGGRELNEESDDDGVEVVYDETNEFMTSGTHPMSSSTGASTSHIKLFVVRSVVDPIYVSMMAQEHAHSSAVEKLLNCEVPLRAQYIRVLFREITRISNHSLALTTHAMDVGASTPFLWAFEEREKLLEFYERVSGARMHASFIRPGGVAQDLPLGLCRDIDSSTQQFASRIDELEEMSTGNRIWKQRLVDIGTVTAQQAKDWGFSGVMLRGRVCWDSRRAAPYDVHDQLDPDVPVGTRGDCYDRYCIRIEEMRQSVRIIVQCPNQMPSGMIKADDRKLCPPSRSRMKLSMESCAV
;
A
#
# COMPACT_ATOMS: atom_id res chain seq x y z
N MET A 1 -11.56 38.19 -43.57
CA MET A 1 -10.31 38.45 -42.84
C MET A 1 -10.52 37.90 -41.43
N VAL A 2 -9.80 36.89 -40.91
CA VAL A 2 -8.33 36.63 -40.92
C VAL A 2 -7.63 37.76 -40.13
N GLU A 3 -6.98 37.58 -38.98
CA GLU A 3 -6.58 36.41 -38.13
C GLU A 3 -6.50 36.88 -36.64
N ARG A 4 -6.14 36.15 -35.55
CA ARG A 4 -5.50 34.83 -35.23
C ARG A 4 -5.98 34.39 -33.81
N PRO A 5 -5.69 33.18 -33.29
CA PRO A 5 -6.18 32.71 -31.98
C PRO A 5 -5.21 33.00 -30.80
N ALA A 6 -5.70 32.86 -29.56
CA ALA A 6 -4.90 32.96 -28.32
C ALA A 6 -5.00 31.67 -27.48
N SER A 7 -3.95 31.38 -26.70
CA SER A 7 -3.66 30.08 -26.07
C SER A 7 -4.33 29.84 -24.70
N ALA A 8 -4.72 28.60 -24.44
CA ALA A 8 -4.90 28.02 -23.10
C ALA A 8 -4.20 26.65 -23.02
N HIS A 9 -3.75 26.25 -21.83
CA HIS A 9 -2.81 25.13 -21.65
C HIS A 9 -3.49 23.76 -21.53
N PRO A 10 -2.87 22.68 -22.02
CA PRO A 10 -3.31 21.31 -21.75
C PRO A 10 -2.78 20.83 -20.39
N THR A 11 -3.66 20.58 -19.43
CA THR A 11 -3.31 19.98 -18.12
C THR A 11 -4.30 18.90 -17.70
N ARG A 12 -3.77 17.74 -17.27
CA ARG A 12 -4.49 16.57 -16.68
C ARG A 12 -5.68 16.01 -17.47
N GLY A 13 -5.46 15.73 -18.76
CA GLY A 13 -6.31 14.81 -19.55
C GLY A 13 -5.78 13.38 -19.66
N THR A 14 -4.58 13.09 -19.13
CA THR A 14 -3.77 11.91 -19.52
C THR A 14 -3.80 10.74 -18.54
N GLU A 15 -3.93 10.98 -17.23
CA GLU A 15 -3.83 9.91 -16.21
C GLU A 15 -5.03 8.94 -16.30
N LYS A 16 -6.27 9.47 -16.25
CA LYS A 16 -7.50 8.65 -16.29
C LYS A 16 -7.72 7.86 -17.60
N LEU A 17 -7.03 8.21 -18.69
CA LEU A 17 -7.13 7.49 -19.98
C LEU A 17 -6.15 6.32 -20.10
N ILE A 18 -5.13 6.24 -19.25
CA ILE A 18 -4.14 5.15 -19.28
C ILE A 18 -4.71 3.91 -18.59
N GLU A 19 -5.29 4.06 -17.40
CA GLU A 19 -5.81 2.96 -16.58
C GLU A 19 -6.96 2.19 -17.25
N TYR A 20 -7.89 2.89 -17.91
CA TYR A 20 -9.00 2.23 -18.61
C TYR A 20 -8.53 1.39 -19.82
N LYS A 21 -7.42 1.77 -20.45
CA LYS A 21 -6.85 1.02 -21.58
C LYS A 21 -6.02 -0.19 -21.13
N THR A 22 -5.30 -0.12 -20.02
CA THR A 22 -4.57 -1.28 -19.49
C THR A 22 -5.51 -2.33 -18.89
N TYR A 23 -6.63 -1.93 -18.28
CA TYR A 23 -7.62 -2.87 -17.74
C TYR A 23 -8.17 -3.82 -18.82
N LEU A 24 -8.48 -3.30 -20.02
CA LEU A 24 -8.93 -4.10 -21.17
C LEU A 24 -7.81 -4.92 -21.87
N GLN A 25 -6.56 -4.81 -21.42
CA GLN A 25 -5.42 -5.59 -21.91
C GLN A 25 -4.98 -6.69 -20.92
N ALA A 26 -5.51 -6.70 -19.68
CA ALA A 26 -5.15 -7.64 -18.64
C ALA A 26 -5.98 -8.94 -18.62
N LEU A 27 -7.02 -9.05 -19.47
CA LEU A 27 -7.85 -10.26 -19.58
C LEU A 27 -7.19 -11.34 -20.46
N PRO A 28 -7.33 -12.64 -20.11
CA PRO A 28 -6.77 -13.74 -20.89
C PRO A 28 -7.42 -13.84 -22.28
N TYR A 29 -6.64 -14.33 -23.24
CA TYR A 29 -6.85 -14.11 -24.69
C TYR A 29 -7.82 -15.11 -25.36
N SER A 30 -8.85 -15.60 -24.66
CA SER A 30 -9.80 -16.59 -25.21
C SER A 30 -11.00 -15.96 -25.91
N ASP A 31 -11.57 -14.90 -25.35
CA ASP A 31 -12.94 -14.47 -25.68
C ASP A 31 -12.95 -13.24 -26.62
N ARG A 32 -12.15 -13.28 -27.69
CA ARG A 32 -12.09 -12.25 -28.74
C ARG A 32 -12.37 -12.82 -30.13
N SER A 33 -13.56 -13.39 -30.30
CA SER A 33 -14.08 -13.81 -31.60
C SER A 33 -15.57 -13.53 -31.74
N GLU A 34 -15.90 -12.82 -32.81
CA GLU A 34 -17.24 -12.58 -33.38
C GLU A 34 -18.20 -11.66 -32.60
N GLY A 35 -18.74 -10.68 -33.32
CA GLY A 35 -19.53 -9.56 -32.80
C GLY A 35 -19.90 -8.55 -33.90
N ASP A 36 -20.29 -9.06 -35.08
CA ASP A 36 -20.57 -8.26 -36.27
C ASP A 36 -21.99 -7.64 -36.19
N PRO A 37 -22.21 -6.36 -36.59
CA PRO A 37 -23.39 -5.63 -36.14
C PRO A 37 -24.61 -5.75 -37.07
N GLY A 38 -25.50 -6.70 -36.78
CA GLY A 38 -26.94 -6.55 -37.06
C GLY A 38 -27.71 -7.79 -37.51
N GLY A 39 -28.84 -8.10 -36.87
CA GLY A 39 -29.72 -9.18 -37.34
C GLY A 39 -30.85 -9.64 -36.41
N ARG A 40 -32.00 -8.95 -36.44
CA ARG A 40 -33.38 -9.49 -36.29
C ARG A 40 -33.68 -10.66 -35.31
N TYR A 41 -34.49 -10.30 -34.30
CA TYR A 41 -35.74 -10.98 -33.87
C TYR A 41 -35.75 -12.26 -32.99
N LYS A 42 -36.67 -12.20 -32.01
CA LYS A 42 -37.43 -13.26 -31.31
C LYS A 42 -36.70 -14.20 -30.33
N GLY A 43 -37.01 -14.00 -29.04
CA GLY A 43 -38.05 -14.86 -28.46
C GLY A 43 -37.82 -15.46 -27.07
N GLY A 44 -38.23 -14.72 -26.03
CA GLY A 44 -38.96 -15.28 -24.89
C GLY A 44 -38.21 -16.09 -23.82
N ARG A 45 -37.97 -15.46 -22.67
CA ARG A 45 -38.65 -15.86 -21.42
C ARG A 45 -38.65 -14.71 -20.42
N GLU A 46 -39.82 -14.44 -19.86
CA GLU A 46 -39.98 -13.53 -18.74
C GLU A 46 -39.60 -14.26 -17.44
N LEU A 47 -38.69 -13.67 -16.68
CA LEU A 47 -38.56 -13.86 -15.25
C LEU A 47 -38.57 -12.47 -14.64
N ASN A 48 -39.49 -12.22 -13.71
CA ASN A 48 -39.66 -10.91 -13.11
C ASN A 48 -38.55 -10.70 -12.07
N GLU A 49 -37.66 -9.74 -12.32
CA GLU A 49 -36.88 -9.09 -11.27
C GLU A 49 -37.66 -7.85 -10.81
N GLU A 50 -37.79 -7.66 -9.50
CA GLU A 50 -38.45 -6.48 -8.93
C GLU A 50 -37.57 -5.23 -9.12
N SER A 51 -38.19 -4.11 -9.46
CA SER A 51 -37.51 -2.87 -9.84
C SER A 51 -37.25 -1.97 -8.63
N ASP A 52 -36.09 -2.14 -7.99
CA ASP A 52 -35.52 -1.13 -7.09
C ASP A 52 -34.80 -0.05 -7.92
N ASP A 53 -35.55 0.94 -8.40
CA ASP A 53 -35.06 2.12 -9.16
C ASP A 53 -34.31 3.13 -8.25
N ASP A 54 -33.13 2.75 -7.76
CA ASP A 54 -32.18 3.70 -7.13
C ASP A 54 -31.50 4.56 -8.22
N GLY A 55 -32.25 5.54 -8.72
CA GLY A 55 -31.83 6.44 -9.80
C GLY A 55 -30.64 7.33 -9.43
N VAL A 56 -29.57 7.28 -10.23
CA VAL A 56 -28.38 8.12 -10.06
C VAL A 56 -28.66 9.56 -10.52
N GLU A 57 -29.20 10.40 -9.64
CA GLU A 57 -29.22 11.85 -9.85
C GLU A 57 -27.79 12.42 -9.83
N VAL A 58 -27.33 12.90 -10.99
CA VAL A 58 -26.08 13.66 -11.08
C VAL A 58 -26.36 15.11 -10.64
N VAL A 59 -26.36 15.33 -9.33
CA VAL A 59 -26.42 16.67 -8.75
C VAL A 59 -25.12 17.41 -9.09
N TYR A 60 -25.22 18.41 -9.95
CA TYR A 60 -24.20 19.43 -10.12
C TYR A 60 -24.47 20.56 -9.12
N ASP A 61 -23.56 20.74 -8.16
CA ASP A 61 -23.53 21.94 -7.32
C ASP A 61 -22.40 22.87 -7.83
N GLU A 62 -22.57 24.19 -7.69
CA GLU A 62 -21.59 25.19 -8.16
C GLU A 62 -20.42 25.40 -7.18
N THR A 63 -20.45 24.69 -6.04
CA THR A 63 -19.40 24.68 -5.03
C THR A 63 -18.22 23.81 -5.45
N ASN A 64 -17.00 24.31 -5.21
CA ASN A 64 -15.75 23.70 -5.70
C ASN A 64 -15.29 22.54 -4.78
N GLU A 65 -16.18 21.57 -4.52
CA GLU A 65 -16.00 20.52 -3.52
C GLU A 65 -15.42 19.21 -4.08
N PHE A 66 -14.77 18.44 -3.19
CA PHE A 66 -13.95 17.29 -3.56
C PHE A 66 -14.76 15.98 -3.59
N MET A 67 -15.56 15.79 -4.63
CA MET A 67 -16.40 14.60 -4.83
C MET A 67 -15.58 13.30 -4.91
N THR A 68 -15.67 12.46 -3.89
CA THR A 68 -14.95 11.17 -3.76
C THR A 68 -15.68 9.96 -4.34
N SER A 69 -16.93 10.12 -4.78
CA SER A 69 -17.87 9.03 -5.11
C SER A 69 -17.50 8.17 -6.32
N GLY A 70 -16.67 8.69 -7.24
CA GLY A 70 -16.36 8.04 -8.52
C GLY A 70 -15.65 6.68 -8.43
N THR A 71 -15.14 6.30 -7.26
CA THR A 71 -14.53 4.98 -6.99
C THR A 71 -14.98 4.44 -5.63
N HIS A 72 -16.27 4.16 -5.48
CA HIS A 72 -16.82 3.38 -4.36
C HIS A 72 -17.14 1.93 -4.78
N PRO A 73 -16.15 1.03 -4.84
CA PRO A 73 -16.42 -0.40 -4.87
C PRO A 73 -17.14 -0.81 -3.57
N MET A 74 -18.09 -1.73 -3.68
CA MET A 74 -18.95 -2.25 -2.60
C MET A 74 -18.19 -3.12 -1.56
N SER A 75 -17.15 -2.56 -0.95
CA SER A 75 -16.17 -3.28 -0.12
C SER A 75 -16.67 -3.59 1.28
N SER A 76 -17.50 -2.71 1.84
CA SER A 76 -18.14 -2.85 3.15
C SER A 76 -19.22 -3.93 3.13
N SER A 77 -20.12 -3.89 2.16
CA SER A 77 -21.20 -4.87 1.96
C SER A 77 -20.66 -6.25 1.59
N THR A 78 -19.72 -6.34 0.64
CA THR A 78 -19.01 -7.61 0.33
C THR A 78 -18.28 -8.17 1.56
N GLY A 79 -17.83 -7.30 2.47
CA GLY A 79 -17.18 -7.71 3.72
C GLY A 79 -18.09 -8.43 4.72
N ALA A 80 -19.40 -8.19 4.70
CA ALA A 80 -20.33 -8.80 5.65
C ALA A 80 -20.70 -10.25 5.29
N SER A 81 -20.73 -10.59 3.99
CA SER A 81 -21.08 -11.93 3.49
C SER A 81 -19.90 -12.89 3.36
N THR A 82 -18.67 -12.39 3.55
CA THR A 82 -17.45 -13.08 3.17
C THR A 82 -16.65 -13.56 4.39
N SER A 83 -16.30 -14.85 4.44
CA SER A 83 -15.48 -15.40 5.53
C SER A 83 -14.10 -14.72 5.62
N HIS A 84 -13.56 -14.58 6.84
CA HIS A 84 -12.35 -13.77 7.10
C HIS A 84 -11.17 -14.06 6.15
N ILE A 85 -10.92 -15.33 5.79
CA ILE A 85 -9.85 -15.76 4.88
C ILE A 85 -10.08 -15.29 3.44
N LYS A 86 -11.34 -15.13 3.00
CA LYS A 86 -11.69 -14.55 1.69
C LYS A 86 -11.75 -13.03 1.74
N LEU A 87 -12.27 -12.45 2.83
CA LEU A 87 -12.36 -11.00 3.04
C LEU A 87 -10.97 -10.35 3.01
N PHE A 88 -9.98 -11.07 3.52
CA PHE A 88 -8.57 -10.75 3.38
C PHE A 88 -8.17 -10.33 1.94
N VAL A 89 -8.57 -11.11 0.93
CA VAL A 89 -8.22 -10.89 -0.49
C VAL A 89 -8.97 -9.68 -1.06
N VAL A 90 -10.23 -9.49 -0.65
CA VAL A 90 -11.00 -8.29 -1.01
C VAL A 90 -10.34 -7.04 -0.43
N ARG A 91 -9.92 -7.07 0.84
CA ARG A 91 -9.34 -5.89 1.51
C ARG A 91 -8.01 -5.46 0.92
N SER A 92 -7.16 -6.39 0.49
CA SER A 92 -5.86 -6.06 -0.13
C SER A 92 -5.95 -5.62 -1.60
N VAL A 93 -7.12 -5.67 -2.22
CA VAL A 93 -7.38 -5.23 -3.61
C VAL A 93 -8.17 -3.91 -3.67
N VAL A 94 -9.01 -3.61 -2.68
CA VAL A 94 -10.15 -2.69 -2.85
C VAL A 94 -10.02 -1.36 -2.09
N ASP A 95 -9.10 -1.23 -1.13
CA ASP A 95 -8.79 0.08 -0.53
C ASP A 95 -7.89 0.93 -1.47
N PRO A 96 -7.99 2.28 -1.52
CA PRO A 96 -7.22 3.14 -2.45
C PRO A 96 -5.68 3.18 -2.26
N ILE A 97 -5.12 2.26 -1.47
CA ILE A 97 -3.70 2.20 -1.08
C ILE A 97 -3.13 0.82 -1.42
N TYR A 98 -3.30 0.40 -2.68
CA TYR A 98 -2.71 -0.81 -3.29
C TYR A 98 -1.16 -0.84 -3.23
N VAL A 99 -0.53 0.17 -2.63
CA VAL A 99 0.91 0.34 -2.46
C VAL A 99 1.37 -0.19 -1.09
N SER A 100 0.56 -0.06 -0.03
CA SER A 100 0.95 -0.36 1.36
C SER A 100 0.43 -1.71 1.84
N MET A 101 0.65 -2.74 1.02
CA MET A 101 -0.13 -3.99 1.03
C MET A 101 0.07 -4.80 2.32
N MET A 102 1.31 -5.17 2.65
CA MET A 102 1.64 -5.93 3.87
C MET A 102 1.25 -5.17 5.15
N ALA A 103 1.24 -3.85 5.13
CA ALA A 103 0.82 -3.04 6.28
C ALA A 103 -0.69 -3.18 6.56
N GLN A 104 -1.53 -3.32 5.52
CA GLN A 104 -2.96 -3.56 5.65
C GLN A 104 -3.27 -5.04 6.01
N GLU A 105 -2.55 -5.99 5.40
CA GLU A 105 -2.61 -7.42 5.78
C GLU A 105 -2.26 -7.61 7.27
N HIS A 106 -1.26 -6.88 7.74
CA HIS A 106 -0.83 -6.84 9.14
C HIS A 106 -1.89 -6.20 10.05
N ALA A 107 -2.38 -5.01 9.74
CA ALA A 107 -3.37 -4.32 10.56
C ALA A 107 -4.65 -5.16 10.75
N HIS A 108 -5.10 -5.85 9.69
CA HIS A 108 -6.20 -6.80 9.76
C HIS A 108 -5.85 -8.03 10.63
N SER A 109 -4.69 -8.65 10.40
CA SER A 109 -4.26 -9.83 11.16
C SER A 109 -4.12 -9.55 12.66
N SER A 110 -3.50 -8.41 13.03
CA SER A 110 -3.36 -8.00 14.43
C SER A 110 -4.68 -7.65 15.11
N ALA A 111 -5.69 -7.19 14.37
CA ALA A 111 -7.04 -6.99 14.91
C ALA A 111 -7.72 -8.34 15.21
N VAL A 112 -7.62 -9.31 14.29
CA VAL A 112 -8.16 -10.67 14.47
C VAL A 112 -7.44 -11.41 15.60
N GLU A 113 -6.11 -11.29 15.70
CA GLU A 113 -5.30 -11.87 16.76
C GLU A 113 -5.66 -11.34 18.15
N LYS A 114 -5.91 -10.02 18.27
CA LYS A 114 -6.37 -9.39 19.52
C LYS A 114 -7.80 -9.76 19.90
N LEU A 115 -8.67 -10.06 18.94
CA LEU A 115 -10.03 -10.57 19.22
C LEU A 115 -10.02 -12.04 19.68
N LEU A 116 -9.06 -12.83 19.19
CA LEU A 116 -8.94 -14.26 19.50
C LEU A 116 -8.00 -14.56 20.69
N ASN A 117 -7.23 -13.57 21.16
CA ASN A 117 -6.17 -13.72 22.16
C ASN A 117 -5.11 -14.77 21.77
N CYS A 118 -4.72 -14.81 20.49
CA CYS A 118 -3.75 -15.77 19.95
C CYS A 118 -2.34 -15.15 19.93
N GLU A 119 -1.36 -15.83 20.51
CA GLU A 119 0.04 -15.39 20.51
C GLU A 119 0.78 -15.76 19.23
N VAL A 120 1.46 -14.79 18.62
CA VAL A 120 2.23 -14.97 17.37
C VAL A 120 3.70 -15.26 17.71
N PRO A 121 4.33 -16.31 17.14
CA PRO A 121 5.72 -16.65 17.48
C PRO A 121 6.72 -15.58 17.01
N LEU A 122 7.75 -15.31 17.82
CA LEU A 122 8.72 -14.22 17.63
C LEU A 122 9.33 -14.15 16.22
N ARG A 123 9.65 -15.29 15.59
CA ARG A 123 10.18 -15.32 14.21
C ARG A 123 9.19 -14.72 13.21
N ALA A 124 7.89 -15.05 13.33
CA ALA A 124 6.86 -14.48 12.48
C ALA A 124 6.68 -12.96 12.71
N GLN A 125 6.85 -12.50 13.96
CA GLN A 125 6.83 -11.08 14.30
C GLN A 125 8.00 -10.32 13.63
N TYR A 126 9.23 -10.82 13.71
CA TYR A 126 10.39 -10.24 12.99
C TYR A 126 10.16 -10.19 11.47
N ILE A 127 9.63 -11.26 10.87
CA ILE A 127 9.30 -11.32 9.44
C ILE A 127 8.23 -10.27 9.07
N ARG A 128 7.20 -10.09 9.89
CA ARG A 128 6.18 -9.03 9.71
C ARG A 128 6.80 -7.64 9.76
N VAL A 129 7.66 -7.34 10.73
CA VAL A 129 8.33 -6.04 10.83
C VAL A 129 9.20 -5.77 9.60
N LEU A 130 10.03 -6.74 9.18
CA LEU A 130 10.89 -6.64 8.00
C LEU A 130 10.11 -6.26 6.74
N PHE A 131 9.06 -7.00 6.38
CA PHE A 131 8.27 -6.69 5.19
C PHE A 131 7.47 -5.39 5.30
N ARG A 132 7.05 -4.98 6.50
CA ARG A 132 6.34 -3.69 6.69
C ARG A 132 7.24 -2.48 6.52
N GLU A 133 8.50 -2.54 6.94
CA GLU A 133 9.44 -1.43 6.69
C GLU A 133 9.91 -1.43 5.21
N ILE A 134 10.02 -2.58 4.55
CA ILE A 134 10.15 -2.66 3.07
C ILE A 134 8.91 -2.04 2.38
N THR A 135 7.69 -2.34 2.85
CA THR A 135 6.45 -1.69 2.37
C THR A 135 6.49 -0.18 2.59
N ARG A 136 7.04 0.30 3.72
CA ARG A 136 7.16 1.74 3.99
C ARG A 136 8.10 2.40 2.97
N ILE A 137 9.24 1.79 2.66
CA ILE A 137 10.14 2.31 1.62
C ILE A 137 9.43 2.38 0.27
N SER A 138 8.73 1.32 -0.16
CA SER A 138 7.98 1.31 -1.43
C SER A 138 6.90 2.41 -1.48
N ASN A 139 6.21 2.66 -0.36
CA ASN A 139 5.18 3.69 -0.24
C ASN A 139 5.78 5.11 -0.24
N HIS A 140 6.82 5.37 0.56
CA HIS A 140 7.49 6.68 0.61
C HIS A 140 8.19 7.01 -0.71
N SER A 141 8.83 6.03 -1.35
CA SER A 141 9.42 6.14 -2.69
C SER A 141 8.38 6.62 -3.71
N LEU A 142 7.20 5.97 -3.78
CA LEU A 142 6.13 6.40 -4.67
C LEU A 142 5.59 7.79 -4.28
N ALA A 143 5.26 8.01 -3.01
CA ALA A 143 4.65 9.25 -2.54
C ALA A 143 5.55 10.49 -2.67
N LEU A 144 6.88 10.31 -2.64
CA LEU A 144 7.86 11.36 -2.91
C LEU A 144 7.96 11.65 -4.41
N THR A 145 7.91 10.62 -5.26
CA THR A 145 8.17 10.77 -6.69
C THR A 145 6.96 11.09 -7.56
N THR A 146 5.75 10.68 -7.19
CA THR A 146 4.53 11.23 -7.79
C THR A 146 4.39 12.71 -7.45
N HIS A 147 4.63 13.10 -6.20
CA HIS A 147 4.70 14.50 -5.78
C HIS A 147 5.82 15.29 -6.50
N ALA A 148 6.96 14.66 -6.80
CA ALA A 148 8.00 15.27 -7.65
C ALA A 148 7.49 15.51 -9.08
N MET A 149 6.83 14.52 -9.68
CA MET A 149 6.26 14.60 -11.02
C MET A 149 5.16 15.68 -11.13
N ASP A 150 4.27 15.78 -10.13
CA ASP A 150 3.20 16.80 -10.05
C ASP A 150 3.74 18.24 -10.03
N VAL A 151 4.88 18.47 -9.39
CA VAL A 151 5.58 19.77 -9.38
C VAL A 151 6.39 20.02 -10.66
N GLY A 152 6.61 18.99 -11.48
CA GLY A 152 7.26 19.05 -12.80
C GLY A 152 8.61 18.32 -12.89
N ALA A 153 9.06 17.62 -11.85
CA ALA A 153 10.32 16.88 -11.82
C ALA A 153 10.09 15.38 -12.09
N SER A 154 10.24 14.96 -13.36
CA SER A 154 10.01 13.57 -13.79
C SER A 154 11.19 12.62 -13.62
N THR A 155 12.43 13.12 -13.49
CA THR A 155 13.63 12.27 -13.39
C THR A 155 13.74 11.45 -12.09
N PRO A 156 13.38 11.96 -10.88
CA PRO A 156 13.48 11.16 -9.65
C PRO A 156 12.58 9.92 -9.68
N PHE A 157 11.43 10.02 -10.36
CA PHE A 157 10.46 8.93 -10.52
C PHE A 157 11.07 7.72 -11.23
N LEU A 158 11.86 7.93 -12.29
CA LEU A 158 12.48 6.83 -13.04
C LEU A 158 13.50 6.06 -12.17
N TRP A 159 14.33 6.77 -11.41
CA TRP A 159 15.32 6.16 -10.51
C TRP A 159 14.66 5.44 -9.35
N ALA A 160 13.65 6.04 -8.73
CA ALA A 160 12.94 5.43 -7.60
C ALA A 160 12.11 4.19 -8.00
N PHE A 161 11.66 4.11 -9.25
CA PHE A 161 10.98 2.92 -9.78
C PHE A 161 11.94 1.75 -10.09
N GLU A 162 13.20 2.01 -10.45
CA GLU A 162 14.24 0.97 -10.55
C GLU A 162 14.43 0.26 -9.20
N GLU A 163 14.60 1.03 -8.12
CA GLU A 163 14.75 0.46 -6.78
C GLU A 163 13.45 -0.19 -6.28
N ARG A 164 12.28 0.39 -6.61
CA ARG A 164 10.98 -0.21 -6.28
C ARG A 164 10.78 -1.58 -6.95
N GLU A 165 11.26 -1.78 -8.18
CA GLU A 165 11.19 -3.07 -8.87
C GLU A 165 11.95 -4.17 -8.12
N LYS A 166 13.14 -3.87 -7.57
CA LYS A 166 13.92 -4.80 -6.72
C LYS A 166 13.12 -5.22 -5.48
N LEU A 167 12.37 -4.29 -4.86
CA LEU A 167 11.50 -4.60 -3.72
C LEU A 167 10.29 -5.48 -4.11
N LEU A 168 9.79 -5.37 -5.33
CA LEU A 168 8.71 -6.22 -5.85
C LEU A 168 9.22 -7.63 -6.21
N GLU A 169 10.48 -7.80 -6.63
CA GLU A 169 11.12 -9.12 -6.77
C GLU A 169 11.12 -9.88 -5.43
N PHE A 170 11.43 -9.18 -4.32
CA PHE A 170 11.37 -9.78 -2.99
C PHE A 170 9.94 -10.22 -2.61
N TYR A 171 8.90 -9.54 -3.09
CA TYR A 171 7.50 -9.95 -2.84
C TYR A 171 7.14 -11.18 -3.67
N GLU A 172 7.55 -11.21 -4.93
CA GLU A 172 7.35 -12.34 -5.84
C GLU A 172 8.05 -13.61 -5.34
N ARG A 173 9.31 -13.50 -4.90
CA ARG A 173 10.09 -14.63 -4.35
C ARG A 173 9.54 -15.21 -3.05
N VAL A 174 8.70 -14.47 -2.32
CA VAL A 174 8.15 -14.82 -1.00
C VAL A 174 6.70 -15.31 -1.08
N SER A 175 5.91 -14.75 -1.98
CA SER A 175 4.47 -15.02 -2.10
C SER A 175 4.03 -15.66 -3.42
N GLY A 176 4.86 -15.56 -4.47
CA GLY A 176 4.47 -15.85 -5.85
C GLY A 176 3.73 -14.69 -6.54
N ALA A 177 3.55 -13.54 -5.89
CA ALA A 177 2.88 -12.37 -6.43
C ALA A 177 3.70 -11.10 -6.19
N ARG A 178 3.81 -10.24 -7.22
CA ARG A 178 4.55 -8.97 -7.16
C ARG A 178 3.86 -7.91 -6.28
N MET A 179 2.53 -7.96 -6.16
CA MET A 179 1.74 -7.00 -5.39
C MET A 179 0.87 -7.70 -4.33
N HIS A 180 -0.32 -8.20 -4.68
CA HIS A 180 -1.27 -8.80 -3.72
C HIS A 180 -0.75 -10.15 -3.17
N ALA A 181 0.08 -10.10 -2.14
CA ALA A 181 0.89 -11.23 -1.65
C ALA A 181 0.11 -12.25 -0.79
N SER A 182 -0.84 -11.80 0.04
CA SER A 182 -1.52 -12.64 1.04
C SER A 182 -0.55 -13.43 1.93
N PHE A 183 0.48 -12.74 2.40
CA PHE A 183 1.63 -13.32 3.09
C PHE A 183 1.49 -13.23 4.60
N ILE A 184 1.08 -12.09 5.14
CA ILE A 184 0.79 -11.94 6.57
C ILE A 184 -0.65 -12.43 6.80
N ARG A 185 -0.88 -13.30 7.79
CA ARG A 185 -2.20 -13.89 8.06
C ARG A 185 -2.46 -13.97 9.58
N PRO A 186 -3.72 -14.03 10.02
CA PRO A 186 -4.03 -14.30 11.42
C PRO A 186 -3.33 -15.58 11.92
N GLY A 187 -2.63 -15.46 13.05
CA GLY A 187 -1.79 -16.51 13.62
C GLY A 187 -0.34 -16.54 13.10
N GLY A 188 0.10 -15.58 12.27
CA GLY A 188 1.50 -15.42 11.86
C GLY A 188 1.72 -15.06 10.40
N VAL A 189 2.37 -15.95 9.66
CA VAL A 189 2.81 -15.73 8.27
C VAL A 189 2.58 -17.00 7.43
N ALA A 190 2.28 -16.85 6.14
CA ALA A 190 1.83 -17.95 5.27
C ALA A 190 2.91 -19.03 4.98
N GLN A 191 4.15 -18.59 4.72
CA GLN A 191 5.32 -19.41 4.35
C GLN A 191 6.58 -18.80 5.01
N ASP A 192 7.68 -19.55 5.12
CA ASP A 192 8.97 -18.99 5.61
C ASP A 192 9.71 -18.25 4.48
N LEU A 193 10.72 -17.46 4.84
CA LEU A 193 11.66 -16.85 3.91
C LEU A 193 12.40 -17.93 3.09
N PRO A 194 12.52 -17.80 1.76
CA PRO A 194 13.36 -18.68 0.96
C PRO A 194 14.85 -18.47 1.29
N LEU A 195 15.64 -19.54 1.17
CA LEU A 195 17.08 -19.50 1.45
C LEU A 195 17.80 -18.47 0.58
N GLY A 196 18.73 -17.72 1.17
CA GLY A 196 19.50 -16.66 0.52
C GLY A 196 18.90 -15.25 0.67
N LEU A 197 17.57 -15.12 0.70
CA LEU A 197 16.87 -13.83 0.56
C LEU A 197 17.32 -12.73 1.54
N CYS A 198 17.70 -13.06 2.77
CA CYS A 198 18.21 -12.07 3.72
C CYS A 198 19.45 -11.33 3.19
N ARG A 199 20.38 -12.03 2.54
CA ARG A 199 21.60 -11.43 1.96
C ARG A 199 21.28 -10.52 0.77
N ASP A 200 20.29 -10.92 -0.02
CA ASP A 200 19.82 -10.16 -1.17
C ASP A 200 19.19 -8.83 -0.68
N ILE A 201 18.35 -8.90 0.36
CA ILE A 201 17.80 -7.73 1.06
C ILE A 201 18.93 -6.85 1.64
N ASP A 202 19.91 -7.42 2.35
CA ASP A 202 21.04 -6.66 2.91
C ASP A 202 21.80 -5.88 1.81
N SER A 203 22.11 -6.55 0.69
CA SER A 203 22.84 -5.93 -0.43
C SER A 203 22.03 -4.84 -1.16
N SER A 204 20.72 -5.05 -1.35
CA SER A 204 19.82 -4.04 -1.91
C SER A 204 19.66 -2.86 -0.97
N THR A 205 19.63 -3.09 0.35
CA THR A 205 19.52 -2.06 1.38
C THR A 205 20.77 -1.15 1.43
N GLN A 206 21.96 -1.72 1.21
CA GLN A 206 23.20 -0.95 1.07
C GLN A 206 23.20 -0.05 -0.18
N GLN A 207 22.71 -0.56 -1.32
CA GLN A 207 22.55 0.26 -2.53
C GLN A 207 21.49 1.35 -2.34
N PHE A 208 20.37 1.03 -1.68
CA PHE A 208 19.27 1.97 -1.49
C PHE A 208 19.68 3.20 -0.65
N ALA A 209 20.63 3.06 0.27
CA ALA A 209 21.14 4.19 1.06
C ALA A 209 21.68 5.33 0.17
N SER A 210 22.58 5.04 -0.79
CA SER A 210 23.10 6.08 -1.70
C SER A 210 22.03 6.61 -2.67
N ARG A 211 21.02 5.81 -3.01
CA ARG A 211 19.87 6.25 -3.82
C ARG A 211 18.98 7.25 -3.08
N ILE A 212 18.83 7.14 -1.76
CA ILE A 212 18.14 8.18 -0.97
C ILE A 212 18.89 9.51 -1.10
N ASP A 213 20.22 9.47 -1.01
CA ASP A 213 21.05 10.68 -1.07
C ASP A 213 21.04 11.32 -2.47
N GLU A 214 21.09 10.53 -3.55
CA GLU A 214 20.88 10.99 -4.95
C GLU A 214 19.51 11.67 -5.15
N LEU A 215 18.44 11.10 -4.58
CA LEU A 215 17.08 11.65 -4.62
C LEU A 215 16.95 12.94 -3.78
N GLU A 216 17.69 13.04 -2.67
CA GLU A 216 17.71 14.24 -1.84
C GLU A 216 18.48 15.38 -2.51
N GLU A 217 19.68 15.14 -3.06
CA GLU A 217 20.51 16.18 -3.70
C GLU A 217 19.74 16.93 -4.80
N MET A 218 19.07 16.18 -5.69
CA MET A 218 18.25 16.72 -6.79
C MET A 218 17.07 17.59 -6.34
N SER A 219 16.63 17.44 -5.08
CA SER A 219 15.32 17.90 -4.61
C SER A 219 15.44 18.91 -3.46
N THR A 220 16.09 18.53 -2.34
CA THR A 220 16.37 19.39 -1.18
C THR A 220 17.24 20.59 -1.58
N GLY A 221 18.19 20.43 -2.51
CA GLY A 221 19.00 21.55 -3.01
C GLY A 221 18.22 22.57 -3.85
N ASN A 222 17.12 22.15 -4.49
CA ASN A 222 16.50 22.88 -5.59
C ASN A 222 15.68 24.10 -5.13
N ARG A 223 16.00 25.28 -5.67
CA ARG A 223 15.28 26.53 -5.37
C ARG A 223 13.80 26.47 -5.78
N ILE A 224 13.48 25.85 -6.91
CA ILE A 224 12.10 25.74 -7.43
C ILE A 224 11.28 24.85 -6.50
N TRP A 225 11.86 23.74 -6.01
CA TRP A 225 11.25 22.84 -5.04
C TRP A 225 10.87 23.59 -3.75
N LYS A 226 11.81 24.34 -3.17
CA LYS A 226 11.57 25.18 -1.99
C LYS A 226 10.50 26.25 -2.24
N GLN A 227 10.56 26.96 -3.38
CA GLN A 227 9.57 27.96 -3.78
C GLN A 227 8.15 27.41 -3.99
N ARG A 228 7.97 26.09 -4.12
CA ARG A 228 6.67 25.42 -4.30
C ARG A 228 6.11 24.76 -3.04
N LEU A 229 6.89 24.62 -1.97
CA LEU A 229 6.56 23.75 -0.83
C LEU A 229 6.81 24.36 0.55
N VAL A 230 7.65 25.39 0.64
CA VAL A 230 7.89 26.16 1.87
C VAL A 230 6.72 27.12 2.10
N ASP A 231 6.27 27.21 3.37
CA ASP A 231 5.14 28.04 3.82
C ASP A 231 3.79 27.74 3.10
N ILE A 232 3.72 26.60 2.39
CA ILE A 232 2.54 26.14 1.63
C ILE A 232 1.91 24.93 2.33
N GLY A 233 0.57 24.95 2.41
CA GLY A 233 -0.23 23.89 3.03
C GLY A 233 0.02 23.75 4.53
N THR A 234 0.41 24.83 5.22
CA THR A 234 0.76 24.83 6.64
C THR A 234 -0.45 24.45 7.51
N VAL A 235 -0.21 23.69 8.58
CA VAL A 235 -1.25 23.18 9.49
C VAL A 235 -0.78 23.38 10.93
N THR A 236 -1.67 23.85 11.81
CA THR A 236 -1.37 24.02 13.24
C THR A 236 -1.54 22.70 14.01
N ALA A 237 -0.88 22.59 15.16
CA ALA A 237 -0.95 21.39 16.01
C ALA A 237 -2.33 21.19 16.71
N GLN A 238 -3.22 22.18 16.64
CA GLN A 238 -4.63 22.08 17.07
C GLN A 238 -5.47 21.52 15.93
N GLN A 239 -5.52 22.21 14.78
CA GLN A 239 -6.21 21.75 13.56
C GLN A 239 -5.88 20.30 13.18
N ALA A 240 -4.61 19.89 13.29
CA ALA A 240 -4.19 18.51 13.01
C ALA A 240 -4.86 17.47 13.93
N LYS A 241 -5.20 17.83 15.17
CA LYS A 241 -5.96 16.98 16.10
C LYS A 241 -7.46 17.08 15.85
N ASP A 242 -7.97 18.29 15.67
CA ASP A 242 -9.40 18.57 15.47
C ASP A 242 -9.93 17.92 14.18
N TRP A 243 -9.08 17.80 13.15
CA TRP A 243 -9.36 17.11 11.88
C TRP A 243 -8.88 15.64 11.85
N GLY A 244 -8.38 15.09 12.97
CA GLY A 244 -7.98 13.68 13.06
C GLY A 244 -6.79 13.26 12.18
N PHE A 245 -5.90 14.17 11.81
CA PHE A 245 -4.73 13.87 10.97
C PHE A 245 -3.76 12.90 11.67
N SER A 246 -3.14 12.02 10.88
CA SER A 246 -2.25 10.96 11.37
C SER A 246 -0.93 10.86 10.56
N GLY A 247 0.01 10.08 11.08
CA GLY A 247 1.31 9.83 10.43
C GLY A 247 2.10 11.10 10.13
N VAL A 248 2.64 11.20 8.90
CA VAL A 248 3.47 12.32 8.43
C VAL A 248 2.78 13.69 8.59
N MET A 249 1.44 13.75 8.42
CA MET A 249 0.68 15.00 8.55
C MET A 249 0.72 15.54 9.99
N LEU A 250 0.59 14.65 10.98
CA LEU A 250 0.67 14.98 12.41
C LEU A 250 2.13 15.25 12.84
N ARG A 251 3.07 14.42 12.36
CA ARG A 251 4.53 14.59 12.58
C ARG A 251 5.09 15.91 12.07
N GLY A 252 4.38 16.62 11.18
CA GLY A 252 4.74 17.98 10.77
C GLY A 252 4.87 18.99 11.92
N ARG A 253 4.22 18.75 13.07
CA ARG A 253 4.39 19.58 14.30
C ARG A 253 4.33 18.81 15.63
N VAL A 254 3.82 17.58 15.67
CA VAL A 254 3.58 16.83 16.91
C VAL A 254 4.37 15.52 16.87
N CYS A 255 5.21 15.29 17.88
CA CYS A 255 5.94 14.03 18.03
C CYS A 255 4.98 12.89 18.41
N TRP A 256 4.47 12.18 17.41
CA TRP A 256 3.61 11.00 17.57
C TRP A 256 3.92 9.95 16.49
N ASP A 257 4.17 8.72 16.93
CA ASP A 257 4.23 7.52 16.08
C ASP A 257 3.62 6.36 16.87
N SER A 258 2.65 5.67 16.29
CA SER A 258 2.02 4.51 16.89
C SER A 258 3.03 3.40 17.24
N ARG A 259 4.14 3.27 16.50
CA ARG A 259 5.21 2.30 16.83
C ARG A 259 5.82 2.52 18.22
N ARG A 260 5.88 3.77 18.68
CA ARG A 260 6.49 4.16 19.98
C ARG A 260 5.45 4.44 21.07
N ALA A 261 4.25 4.89 20.69
CA ALA A 261 3.18 5.18 21.65
C ALA A 261 2.31 3.95 21.99
N ALA A 262 2.21 2.98 21.07
CA ALA A 262 1.46 1.74 21.24
C ALA A 262 2.18 0.62 20.45
N PRO A 263 3.37 0.18 20.91
CA PRO A 263 4.17 -0.84 20.22
C PRO A 263 3.42 -2.16 20.00
N TYR A 264 3.90 -2.92 19.02
CA TYR A 264 3.35 -4.19 18.58
C TYR A 264 4.45 -5.01 17.89
N ASP A 265 4.27 -6.33 17.82
CA ASP A 265 5.32 -7.27 17.38
C ASP A 265 6.64 -7.00 18.13
N VAL A 266 7.72 -6.70 17.42
CA VAL A 266 9.07 -6.50 17.98
C VAL A 266 9.54 -5.03 17.91
N HIS A 267 8.61 -4.08 17.72
CA HIS A 267 8.95 -2.63 17.74
C HIS A 267 9.45 -2.12 19.09
N ASP A 268 9.42 -2.94 20.16
CA ASP A 268 10.04 -2.65 21.46
C ASP A 268 11.57 -2.92 21.52
N GLN A 269 12.13 -3.69 20.57
CA GLN A 269 13.56 -4.09 20.56
C GLN A 269 14.37 -3.40 19.45
N LEU A 270 13.67 -2.66 18.58
CA LEU A 270 14.18 -1.91 17.45
C LEU A 270 13.84 -0.46 17.75
N ASP A 271 14.81 0.39 18.07
CA ASP A 271 14.59 1.80 18.41
C ASP A 271 14.51 2.70 17.15
N PRO A 272 13.32 3.12 16.67
CA PRO A 272 13.22 4.12 15.61
C PRO A 272 13.40 5.53 16.18
N ASP A 273 14.36 6.28 15.62
CA ASP A 273 14.30 7.73 15.72
C ASP A 273 13.10 8.24 14.91
N VAL A 274 12.28 9.11 15.52
CA VAL A 274 11.05 9.63 14.90
C VAL A 274 11.30 11.06 14.43
N PRO A 275 11.37 11.33 13.11
CA PRO A 275 11.53 12.69 12.60
C PRO A 275 10.28 13.54 12.85
N VAL A 276 10.48 14.81 13.21
CA VAL A 276 9.41 15.77 13.54
C VAL A 276 9.68 17.09 12.83
N GLY A 277 8.64 17.69 12.25
CA GLY A 277 8.68 18.98 11.58
C GLY A 277 8.58 20.17 12.56
N THR A 278 8.80 21.38 12.06
CA THR A 278 8.81 22.61 12.87
C THR A 278 7.69 23.58 12.48
N ARG A 279 7.44 23.71 11.17
CA ARG A 279 6.38 24.57 10.60
C ARG A 279 5.19 23.76 10.09
N GLY A 280 5.40 22.49 9.80
CA GLY A 280 4.35 21.57 9.35
C GLY A 280 3.91 21.81 7.90
N ASP A 281 4.73 22.51 7.11
CA ASP A 281 4.56 22.77 5.68
C ASP A 281 4.62 21.48 4.85
N CYS A 282 4.27 21.57 3.57
CA CYS A 282 4.53 20.49 2.61
C CYS A 282 6.03 20.13 2.51
N TYR A 283 6.94 21.11 2.65
CA TYR A 283 8.39 20.85 2.67
C TYR A 283 8.85 20.05 3.90
N ASP A 284 8.39 20.40 5.10
CA ASP A 284 8.71 19.65 6.33
C ASP A 284 8.21 18.18 6.22
N ARG A 285 7.01 17.96 5.65
CA ARG A 285 6.44 16.63 5.37
C ARG A 285 7.20 15.85 4.30
N TYR A 286 7.92 16.52 3.41
CA TYR A 286 8.80 15.89 2.42
C TYR A 286 10.08 15.38 3.11
N CYS A 287 10.74 16.22 3.92
CA CYS A 287 11.93 15.82 4.69
C CYS A 287 11.64 14.67 5.68
N ILE A 288 10.49 14.70 6.37
CA ILE A 288 10.05 13.62 7.28
C ILE A 288 10.00 12.26 6.56
N ARG A 289 9.57 12.20 5.30
CA ARG A 289 9.51 10.93 4.54
C ARG A 289 10.90 10.41 4.15
N ILE A 290 11.85 11.29 3.84
CA ILE A 290 13.24 10.91 3.56
C ILE A 290 13.90 10.32 4.81
N GLU A 291 13.76 10.99 5.95
CA GLU A 291 14.25 10.45 7.23
C GLU A 291 13.55 9.14 7.61
N GLU A 292 12.24 9.01 7.37
CA GLU A 292 11.56 7.72 7.56
C GLU A 292 12.11 6.61 6.65
N MET A 293 12.58 6.90 5.42
CA MET A 293 13.26 5.90 4.59
C MET A 293 14.63 5.53 5.17
N ARG A 294 15.44 6.49 5.63
CA ARG A 294 16.74 6.24 6.30
C ARG A 294 16.56 5.38 7.56
N GLN A 295 15.54 5.66 8.37
CA GLN A 295 15.24 4.84 9.56
C GLN A 295 14.65 3.47 9.20
N SER A 296 13.90 3.34 8.10
CA SER A 296 13.45 2.03 7.58
C SER A 296 14.65 1.16 7.18
N VAL A 297 15.62 1.72 6.46
CA VAL A 297 16.89 1.07 6.09
C VAL A 297 17.62 0.54 7.34
N ARG A 298 17.73 1.35 8.39
CA ARG A 298 18.34 0.95 9.67
C ARG A 298 17.63 -0.24 10.33
N ILE A 299 16.29 -0.22 10.39
CA ILE A 299 15.49 -1.33 10.93
C ILE A 299 15.65 -2.60 10.09
N ILE A 300 15.67 -2.47 8.76
CA ILE A 300 15.87 -3.60 7.83
C ILE A 300 17.22 -4.27 8.05
N VAL A 301 18.29 -3.52 8.34
CA VAL A 301 19.61 -4.10 8.70
C VAL A 301 19.62 -4.74 10.09
N GLN A 302 18.83 -4.23 11.05
CA GLN A 302 18.75 -4.80 12.41
C GLN A 302 17.99 -6.14 12.44
N CYS A 303 16.87 -6.27 11.73
CA CYS A 303 15.99 -7.44 11.78
C CYS A 303 16.68 -8.79 11.49
N PRO A 304 17.46 -8.98 10.39
CA PRO A 304 18.14 -10.24 10.10
C PRO A 304 19.18 -10.64 11.17
N ASN A 305 19.82 -9.66 11.80
CA ASN A 305 20.85 -9.88 12.82
C ASN A 305 20.27 -10.32 14.18
N GLN A 306 19.00 -10.00 14.45
CA GLN A 306 18.29 -10.36 15.68
C GLN A 306 17.29 -11.53 15.52
N MET A 307 16.97 -11.92 14.28
CA MET A 307 15.91 -12.90 14.00
C MET A 307 16.22 -14.32 14.53
N PRO A 308 15.38 -14.88 15.43
CA PRO A 308 15.56 -16.25 15.90
C PRO A 308 15.14 -17.31 14.86
N SER A 309 15.72 -18.50 14.99
CA SER A 309 15.12 -19.72 14.45
C SER A 309 13.89 -20.11 15.30
N GLY A 310 12.83 -20.58 14.66
CA GLY A 310 11.55 -20.82 15.34
C GLY A 310 10.40 -21.06 14.37
N MET A 311 9.17 -21.11 14.89
CA MET A 311 7.97 -21.37 14.09
C MET A 311 7.42 -20.07 13.47
N ILE A 312 6.76 -20.23 12.31
CA ILE A 312 6.24 -19.12 11.47
C ILE A 312 4.73 -18.88 11.70
N LYS A 313 4.07 -19.80 12.43
CA LYS A 313 2.64 -19.82 12.72
C LYS A 313 2.43 -20.25 14.17
N ALA A 314 1.35 -19.78 14.78
CA ALA A 314 0.85 -20.29 16.05
C ALA A 314 0.45 -21.77 15.95
N ASP A 315 0.54 -22.52 17.05
CA ASP A 315 0.21 -23.95 17.11
C ASP A 315 -1.31 -24.24 17.07
N ASP A 316 -2.14 -23.19 17.17
CA ASP A 316 -3.61 -23.26 17.09
C ASP A 316 -4.09 -23.68 15.70
N ARG A 317 -4.19 -25.00 15.50
CA ARG A 317 -4.66 -25.62 14.24
C ARG A 317 -6.05 -25.12 13.80
N LYS A 318 -6.89 -24.66 14.73
CA LYS A 318 -8.22 -24.07 14.45
C LYS A 318 -8.14 -22.73 13.71
N LEU A 319 -7.00 -22.05 13.78
CA LEU A 319 -6.75 -20.73 13.19
C LEU A 319 -5.72 -20.83 12.05
N CYS A 320 -4.63 -21.56 12.28
CA CYS A 320 -3.56 -21.76 11.32
C CYS A 320 -3.66 -23.12 10.62
N PRO A 321 -3.80 -23.16 9.27
CA PRO A 321 -3.91 -24.44 8.56
C PRO A 321 -2.60 -25.25 8.68
N PRO A 322 -2.69 -26.58 8.86
CA PRO A 322 -1.54 -27.44 9.11
C PRO A 322 -0.59 -27.53 7.90
N SER A 323 0.64 -27.98 8.14
CA SER A 323 1.60 -28.22 7.05
C SER A 323 1.10 -29.32 6.10
N ARG A 324 1.38 -29.16 4.79
CA ARG A 324 1.00 -30.13 3.75
C ARG A 324 1.54 -31.55 3.98
N SER A 325 2.64 -31.69 4.73
CA SER A 325 3.17 -32.98 5.17
C SER A 325 2.33 -33.60 6.29
N ARG A 326 1.95 -32.83 7.31
CA ARG A 326 1.12 -33.30 8.43
C ARG A 326 -0.30 -33.67 7.98
N MET A 327 -0.90 -32.82 7.13
CA MET A 327 -2.19 -33.05 6.49
C MET A 327 -2.30 -34.45 5.89
N LYS A 328 -1.31 -34.88 5.09
CA LYS A 328 -1.29 -36.22 4.46
C LYS A 328 -1.12 -37.40 5.44
N LEU A 329 -0.80 -37.16 6.71
CA LEU A 329 -0.44 -38.20 7.69
C LEU A 329 -1.41 -38.32 8.86
N SER A 330 -2.26 -37.31 9.12
CA SER A 330 -3.21 -37.35 10.24
C SER A 330 -4.60 -36.86 9.83
N MET A 331 -5.61 -37.68 10.15
CA MET A 331 -7.02 -37.42 9.89
C MET A 331 -7.50 -36.10 10.51
N GLU A 332 -7.01 -35.76 11.71
CA GLU A 332 -7.30 -34.46 12.36
C GLU A 332 -6.89 -33.27 11.47
N SER A 333 -5.76 -33.38 10.77
CA SER A 333 -5.24 -32.34 9.88
C SER A 333 -5.73 -32.40 8.44
N CYS A 334 -6.66 -33.32 8.14
CA CYS A 334 -7.50 -33.29 6.93
C CYS A 334 -8.91 -32.74 7.21
N ALA A 335 -9.34 -32.72 8.47
CA ALA A 335 -10.68 -32.28 8.88
C ALA A 335 -10.77 -30.79 9.25
N VAL A 336 -9.67 -30.03 9.06
CA VAL A 336 -9.48 -28.61 9.41
C VAL A 336 -8.80 -27.88 8.26
#